data_AF-A0A6J7RF06-F1
#
_entry.id   AF-A0A6J7RF06-F1
#
_cell.length_a   1.000
_cell.length_b   1.000
_cell.length_c   1.000
_cell.angle_alpha   90.00
_cell.angle_beta   90.00
_cell.angle_gamma   90.00
#
_symmetry.space_group_name_H-M   'P 1'
#
loop_
_entity.id
_entity.type
_entity.pdbx_description
1 polymer ?
#
loop_
_entity_poly.entity_id
_entity_poly.type
_entity_poly.pdbx_seq_one_letter_code
_entity_poly.pdbx_strand_id
1 'polypeptide(L)'
;MTDWFTRRTSSASVWTLLQLLDLKADSRIAVVIPARNEASTVGTVVSLIASELMGLVDELVVMDSLSTDGTAAAARQAGAQVHSVADVRPDLGVRPGKGEALWKSLFVTTADLLVFIDADLTEWGTHFVTGLLGPLLTDPSVKLVRGFYDRVLDSGNVPSLEGGRVTELVARPWLALHRPQLSRVVQPLAGEWAIRRSVFEDLSVPVGYGVELSTLLDVHASFGLDAIAQVDLGRRAHRHQSLHDLAVMATELMSVGERRRQWTLASPKVGVEGSGGTLGTAVLRLPSDDRTWKVLPIPVDERPAAIGVEGYFRA
;
A
#
# COMPACT_ATOMS: atom_id res chain seq x y z
N MET A 1 26.03 17.73 -6.23
CA MET A 1 25.22 16.67 -5.57
C MET A 1 24.30 16.09 -6.61
N THR A 2 24.30 14.77 -6.78
CA THR A 2 23.38 14.06 -7.67
C THR A 2 21.94 14.24 -7.20
N ASP A 3 21.04 14.47 -8.14
CA ASP A 3 19.61 14.66 -7.91
C ASP A 3 19.01 13.47 -7.14
N TRP A 4 18.01 13.72 -6.27
CA TRP A 4 17.36 12.65 -5.49
C TRP A 4 16.87 11.53 -6.39
N PHE A 5 16.31 11.86 -7.55
CA PHE A 5 15.76 10.88 -8.47
C PHE A 5 16.82 9.87 -8.89
N THR A 6 18.04 10.32 -9.22
CA THR A 6 19.14 9.42 -9.61
C THR A 6 19.60 8.52 -8.46
N ARG A 7 19.64 9.03 -7.22
CA ARG A 7 20.15 8.27 -6.06
C ARG A 7 19.13 7.31 -5.45
N ARG A 8 17.84 7.61 -5.62
CA ARG A 8 16.73 6.90 -4.96
C ARG A 8 15.80 6.20 -5.94
N THR A 9 16.18 6.12 -7.21
CA THR A 9 15.50 5.30 -8.23
C THR A 9 16.41 4.18 -8.70
N SER A 10 15.90 2.96 -8.72
CA SER A 10 16.59 1.79 -9.27
C SER A 10 15.64 0.92 -10.09
N SER A 11 16.16 -0.06 -10.82
CA SER A 11 15.34 -1.09 -11.47
C SER A 11 15.33 -2.36 -10.63
N ALA A 12 14.20 -3.07 -10.59
CA ALA A 12 14.09 -4.37 -9.95
C ALA A 12 15.10 -5.39 -10.50
N SER A 13 15.50 -5.25 -11.78
CA SER A 13 16.51 -6.11 -12.42
C SER A 13 17.90 -6.07 -11.78
N VAL A 14 18.20 -5.05 -10.98
CA VAL A 14 19.48 -4.91 -10.27
C VAL A 14 19.57 -5.86 -9.08
N TRP A 15 18.42 -6.36 -8.58
CA TRP A 15 18.33 -7.10 -7.32
C TRP A 15 18.05 -8.58 -7.58
N THR A 16 19.09 -9.41 -7.45
CA THR A 16 18.92 -10.87 -7.54
C THR A 16 18.52 -11.49 -6.21
N LEU A 17 17.79 -12.60 -6.26
CA LEU A 17 17.38 -13.33 -5.06
C LEU A 17 18.59 -13.74 -4.18
N LEU A 18 19.66 -14.24 -4.78
CA LEU A 18 20.86 -14.67 -4.05
C LEU A 18 21.52 -13.52 -3.28
N GLN A 19 21.62 -12.33 -3.89
CA GLN A 19 22.15 -11.15 -3.21
C GLN A 19 21.26 -10.73 -2.03
N LEU A 20 19.94 -10.78 -2.20
CA LEU A 20 19.03 -10.38 -1.12
C LEU A 20 18.99 -11.39 0.01
N LEU A 21 19.17 -12.69 -0.26
CA LEU A 21 19.31 -13.70 0.78
C LEU A 21 20.54 -13.44 1.67
N ASP A 22 21.65 -13.01 1.08
CA ASP A 22 22.86 -12.62 1.83
C ASP A 22 22.63 -11.33 2.64
N LEU A 23 22.01 -10.31 2.01
CA LEU A 23 21.72 -9.03 2.66
C LEU A 23 20.62 -9.08 3.73
N LYS A 24 19.72 -10.05 3.65
CA LYS A 24 18.63 -10.26 4.61
C LYS A 24 19.17 -10.46 6.02
N ALA A 25 20.30 -11.16 6.17
CA ALA A 25 20.86 -11.55 7.46
C ALA A 25 19.75 -12.12 8.38
N ASP A 26 19.60 -11.57 9.58
CA ASP A 26 18.58 -12.00 10.55
C ASP A 26 17.22 -11.29 10.38
N SER A 27 17.08 -10.37 9.42
CA SER A 27 15.83 -9.62 9.23
C SER A 27 14.72 -10.53 8.74
N ARG A 28 13.57 -10.50 9.41
CA ARG A 28 12.36 -11.20 8.98
C ARG A 28 11.59 -10.36 7.95
N ILE A 29 11.06 -11.01 6.93
CA ILE A 29 10.33 -10.39 5.82
C ILE A 29 8.95 -11.01 5.71
N ALA A 30 7.91 -10.17 5.78
CA ALA A 30 6.55 -10.56 5.46
C ALA A 30 6.12 -9.96 4.13
N VAL A 31 5.54 -10.80 3.27
CA VAL A 31 4.71 -10.33 2.16
C VAL A 31 3.25 -10.38 2.60
N VAL A 32 2.59 -9.23 2.57
CA VAL A 32 1.19 -9.06 2.95
C VAL A 32 0.37 -8.74 1.70
N ILE A 33 -0.65 -9.56 1.45
CA ILE A 33 -1.54 -9.44 0.31
C ILE A 33 -2.95 -9.12 0.81
N PRO A 34 -3.42 -7.86 0.74
CA PRO A 34 -4.82 -7.55 0.98
C PRO A 34 -5.68 -8.10 -0.16
N ALA A 35 -6.75 -8.82 0.16
CA ALA A 35 -7.60 -9.44 -0.84
C ALA A 35 -9.09 -9.21 -0.53
N ARG A 36 -9.89 -8.92 -1.56
CA ARG A 36 -11.35 -8.83 -1.47
C ARG A 36 -11.99 -9.26 -2.78
N ASN A 37 -12.60 -10.44 -2.81
CA ASN A 37 -13.21 -11.01 -4.03
C ASN A 37 -12.22 -11.19 -5.20
N GLU A 38 -11.07 -11.78 -4.87
CA GLU A 38 -9.91 -12.02 -5.72
C GLU A 38 -9.65 -13.52 -5.95
N ALA A 39 -10.69 -14.36 -5.87
CA ALA A 39 -10.55 -15.82 -5.98
C ALA A 39 -9.89 -16.28 -7.29
N SER A 40 -10.03 -15.50 -8.37
CA SER A 40 -9.46 -15.82 -9.69
C SER A 40 -7.95 -15.56 -9.81
N THR A 41 -7.36 -14.72 -8.95
CA THR A 41 -5.99 -14.21 -9.11
C THR A 41 -5.10 -14.49 -7.91
N VAL A 42 -5.66 -14.44 -6.69
CA VAL A 42 -4.87 -14.54 -5.44
C VAL A 42 -4.06 -15.83 -5.35
N GLY A 43 -4.59 -16.96 -5.83
CA GLY A 43 -3.90 -18.24 -5.81
C GLY A 43 -2.62 -18.24 -6.66
N THR A 44 -2.67 -17.58 -7.84
CA THR A 44 -1.50 -17.42 -8.71
C THR A 44 -0.46 -16.51 -8.06
N VAL A 45 -0.89 -15.39 -7.47
CA VAL A 45 0.02 -14.47 -6.77
C VAL A 45 0.76 -15.18 -5.63
N VAL A 46 0.00 -15.86 -4.77
CA VAL A 46 0.55 -16.60 -3.61
C VAL A 46 1.49 -17.71 -4.05
N SER A 47 1.09 -18.54 -5.02
CA SER A 47 1.90 -19.69 -5.44
C SER A 47 3.23 -19.29 -6.09
N LEU A 48 3.26 -18.21 -6.88
CA LEU A 48 4.50 -17.66 -7.44
C LEU A 48 5.45 -17.19 -6.34
N ILE A 49 4.97 -16.43 -5.36
CA ILE A 49 5.80 -15.96 -4.24
C ILE A 49 6.30 -17.13 -3.40
N ALA A 50 5.42 -18.07 -3.05
CA ALA A 50 5.76 -19.22 -2.22
C ALA A 50 6.79 -20.15 -2.88
N SER A 51 6.72 -20.31 -4.21
CA SER A 51 7.63 -21.19 -4.94
C SER A 51 8.97 -20.55 -5.30
N GLU A 52 8.99 -19.26 -5.64
CA GLU A 52 10.21 -18.61 -6.16
C GLU A 52 11.00 -17.83 -5.11
N LEU A 53 10.37 -17.38 -4.02
CA LEU A 53 11.01 -16.53 -3.00
C LEU A 53 11.21 -17.24 -1.66
N MET A 54 11.24 -18.57 -1.69
CA MET A 54 11.54 -19.39 -0.53
C MET A 54 12.89 -18.99 0.09
N GLY A 55 12.91 -18.85 1.42
CA GLY A 55 14.07 -18.40 2.18
C GLY A 55 14.21 -16.87 2.28
N LEU A 56 13.74 -16.11 1.28
CA LEU A 56 13.70 -14.65 1.36
C LEU A 56 12.46 -14.19 2.13
N VAL A 57 11.29 -14.76 1.83
CA VAL A 57 10.03 -14.44 2.53
C VAL A 57 9.80 -15.42 3.67
N ASP A 58 9.70 -14.93 4.90
CA ASP A 58 9.45 -15.74 6.10
C ASP A 58 7.96 -15.92 6.37
N GLU A 59 7.17 -14.90 6.04
CA GLU A 59 5.74 -14.84 6.31
C GLU A 59 4.99 -14.42 5.05
N LEU A 60 4.19 -15.31 4.48
CA LEU A 60 3.31 -15.01 3.35
C LEU A 60 1.87 -14.94 3.87
N VAL A 61 1.37 -13.71 4.04
CA VAL A 61 0.11 -13.42 4.71
C VAL A 61 -0.89 -12.86 3.72
N VAL A 62 -2.08 -13.45 3.66
CA VAL A 62 -3.23 -12.87 2.95
C VAL A 62 -4.22 -12.34 3.98
N MET A 63 -4.52 -11.05 3.88
CA MET A 63 -5.54 -10.39 4.69
C MET A 63 -6.85 -10.33 3.91
N ASP A 64 -7.76 -11.26 4.23
CA ASP A 64 -9.09 -11.34 3.62
C ASP A 64 -9.99 -10.24 4.17
N SER A 65 -10.32 -9.26 3.31
CA SER A 65 -11.11 -8.07 3.62
C SER A 65 -12.59 -8.32 3.32
N LEU A 66 -13.15 -9.32 4.01
CA LEU A 66 -14.57 -9.70 3.95
C LEU A 66 -14.99 -10.18 2.54
N SER A 67 -14.21 -11.06 1.93
CA SER A 67 -14.59 -11.68 0.65
C SER A 67 -15.86 -12.52 0.80
N THR A 68 -16.68 -12.52 -0.25
CA THR A 68 -17.90 -13.32 -0.36
C THR A 68 -17.77 -14.45 -1.37
N ASP A 69 -16.58 -14.62 -1.95
CA ASP A 69 -16.23 -15.66 -2.92
C ASP A 69 -15.18 -16.64 -2.36
N GLY A 70 -14.54 -17.43 -3.22
CA GLY A 70 -13.52 -18.41 -2.85
C GLY A 70 -12.14 -17.83 -2.48
N THR A 71 -11.96 -16.52 -2.31
CA THR A 71 -10.65 -15.86 -2.14
C THR A 71 -9.81 -16.50 -1.05
N ALA A 72 -10.37 -16.62 0.16
CA ALA A 72 -9.64 -17.17 1.30
C ALA A 72 -9.27 -18.65 1.10
N ALA A 73 -10.12 -19.43 0.44
CA ALA A 73 -9.84 -20.84 0.15
C ALA A 73 -8.72 -20.97 -0.89
N ALA A 74 -8.77 -20.20 -1.97
CA ALA A 74 -7.75 -20.20 -3.03
C ALA A 74 -6.38 -19.79 -2.47
N ALA A 75 -6.32 -18.76 -1.63
CA ALA A 75 -5.10 -18.32 -0.97
C ALA A 75 -4.50 -19.39 -0.04
N ARG A 76 -5.32 -20.06 0.79
CA ARG A 76 -4.84 -21.15 1.66
C ARG A 76 -4.30 -22.33 0.85
N GLN A 77 -5.00 -22.74 -0.20
CA GLN A 77 -4.57 -23.82 -1.09
C GLN A 77 -3.23 -23.51 -1.78
N ALA A 78 -2.98 -22.25 -2.09
CA ALA A 78 -1.73 -21.80 -2.68
C ALA A 78 -0.55 -21.67 -1.68
N GLY A 79 -0.80 -21.82 -0.38
CA GLY A 79 0.24 -21.86 0.66
C GLY A 79 0.37 -20.59 1.52
N ALA A 80 -0.55 -19.64 1.44
CA ALA A 80 -0.54 -18.47 2.32
C ALA A 80 -1.16 -18.75 3.69
N GLN A 81 -0.67 -18.02 4.71
CA GLN A 81 -1.39 -17.84 5.97
C GLN A 81 -2.52 -16.84 5.74
N VAL A 82 -3.77 -17.23 5.96
CA VAL A 82 -4.93 -16.40 5.62
C VAL A 82 -5.70 -15.98 6.86
N HIS A 83 -5.81 -14.67 7.07
CA HIS A 83 -6.51 -14.06 8.19
C HIS A 83 -7.64 -13.18 7.69
N SER A 84 -8.85 -13.35 8.24
CA SER A 84 -9.95 -12.43 8.00
C SER A 84 -9.76 -11.18 8.84
N VAL A 85 -10.02 -10.00 8.26
CA VAL A 85 -10.07 -8.75 9.03
C VAL A 85 -11.12 -8.77 10.14
N ALA A 86 -12.11 -9.66 10.08
CA ALA A 86 -13.11 -9.82 11.14
C ALA A 86 -12.55 -10.55 12.37
N ASP A 87 -11.61 -11.46 12.17
CA ASP A 87 -11.10 -12.35 13.23
C ASP A 87 -9.85 -11.77 13.92
N VAL A 88 -9.14 -10.85 13.25
CA VAL A 88 -7.97 -10.18 13.81
C VAL A 88 -8.41 -9.02 14.69
N ARG A 89 -8.11 -9.09 16.00
CA ARG A 89 -8.47 -8.06 17.00
C ARG A 89 -9.96 -7.65 16.89
N PRO A 90 -10.90 -8.58 17.13
CA PRO A 90 -12.33 -8.30 17.03
C PRO A 90 -12.79 -7.24 18.04
N ASP A 91 -12.07 -7.10 19.16
CA ASP A 91 -12.24 -6.06 20.17
C ASP A 91 -12.09 -4.63 19.62
N LEU A 92 -11.32 -4.47 18.53
CA LEU A 92 -11.11 -3.19 17.85
C LEU A 92 -12.16 -2.92 16.76
N GLY A 93 -13.14 -3.81 16.59
CA GLY A 93 -14.14 -3.75 15.53
C GLY A 93 -13.55 -3.95 14.14
N VAL A 94 -14.42 -3.85 13.12
CA VAL A 94 -14.08 -4.09 11.71
C VAL A 94 -14.50 -2.88 10.88
N ARG A 95 -13.60 -2.39 10.03
CA ARG A 95 -13.89 -1.33 9.05
C ARG A 95 -13.62 -1.85 7.63
N PRO A 96 -14.41 -1.46 6.62
CA PRO A 96 -14.12 -1.86 5.25
C PRO A 96 -12.93 -1.08 4.69
N GLY A 97 -12.16 -1.71 3.79
CA GLY A 97 -11.16 -1.05 2.97
C GLY A 97 -9.78 -1.71 3.00
N LYS A 98 -8.90 -1.26 2.10
CA LYS A 98 -7.54 -1.80 1.94
C LYS A 98 -6.68 -1.48 3.15
N GLY A 99 -6.70 -0.23 3.61
CA GLY A 99 -5.91 0.21 4.75
C GLY A 99 -6.27 -0.50 6.06
N GLU A 100 -7.53 -0.90 6.28
CA GLU A 100 -7.90 -1.78 7.40
C GLU A 100 -7.13 -3.10 7.33
N ALA A 101 -7.13 -3.76 6.17
CA ALA A 101 -6.46 -5.04 5.97
C ALA A 101 -4.95 -4.91 6.21
N LEU A 102 -4.33 -3.84 5.70
CA LEU A 102 -2.91 -3.57 5.91
C LEU A 102 -2.58 -3.26 7.37
N TRP A 103 -3.40 -2.45 8.04
CA TRP A 103 -3.19 -2.12 9.46
C TRP A 103 -3.38 -3.36 10.35
N LYS A 104 -4.41 -4.18 10.10
CA LYS A 104 -4.63 -5.42 10.85
C LYS A 104 -3.53 -6.46 10.61
N SER A 105 -2.84 -6.41 9.47
CA SER A 105 -1.69 -7.29 9.22
C SER A 105 -0.62 -7.17 10.30
N LEU A 106 -0.41 -5.97 10.88
CA LEU A 106 0.56 -5.73 11.94
C LEU A 106 0.37 -6.62 13.19
N PHE A 107 -0.84 -7.13 13.42
CA PHE A 107 -1.19 -7.96 14.58
C PHE A 107 -1.05 -9.46 14.31
N VAL A 108 -0.75 -9.86 13.07
CA VAL A 108 -0.60 -11.28 12.69
C VAL A 108 0.76 -11.61 12.11
N THR A 109 1.59 -10.59 11.86
CA THR A 109 2.99 -10.76 11.45
C THR A 109 3.94 -10.15 12.47
N THR A 110 5.15 -10.71 12.59
CA THR A 110 6.26 -10.16 13.40
C THR A 110 7.46 -9.74 12.55
N ALA A 111 7.36 -9.73 11.22
CA ALA A 111 8.48 -9.43 10.33
C ALA A 111 8.99 -7.99 10.43
N ASP A 112 10.32 -7.78 10.39
CA ASP A 112 10.97 -6.47 10.41
C ASP A 112 10.65 -5.61 9.18
N LEU A 113 10.52 -6.25 8.03
CA LEU A 113 10.19 -5.62 6.75
C LEU A 113 8.85 -6.15 6.24
N LEU A 114 8.00 -5.23 5.79
CA LEU A 114 6.70 -5.52 5.21
C LEU A 114 6.74 -5.17 3.73
N VAL A 115 6.34 -6.10 2.87
CA VAL A 115 6.12 -5.88 1.45
C VAL A 115 4.64 -6.08 1.17
N PHE A 116 4.00 -5.08 0.59
CA PHE A 116 2.59 -5.13 0.20
C PHE A 116 2.48 -5.37 -1.29
N ILE A 117 1.67 -6.36 -1.68
CA ILE A 117 1.43 -6.76 -3.08
C ILE A 117 -0.08 -6.92 -3.27
N ASP A 118 -0.64 -6.35 -4.33
CA ASP A 118 -2.07 -6.48 -4.61
C ASP A 118 -2.43 -7.92 -5.04
N ALA A 119 -3.65 -8.36 -4.70
CA ALA A 119 -4.13 -9.71 -4.99
C ALA A 119 -4.67 -9.90 -6.43
N ASP A 120 -4.79 -8.82 -7.21
CA ASP A 120 -5.46 -8.79 -8.51
C ASP A 120 -4.50 -8.66 -9.71
N LEU A 121 -3.21 -8.98 -9.49
CA LEU A 121 -2.16 -8.88 -10.51
C LEU A 121 -2.27 -9.98 -11.58
N THR A 122 -2.22 -9.57 -12.86
CA THR A 122 -2.30 -10.49 -14.02
C THR A 122 -1.02 -10.50 -14.88
N GLU A 123 -0.40 -9.35 -15.11
CA GLU A 123 0.94 -9.23 -15.72
C GLU A 123 1.89 -8.68 -14.65
N TRP A 124 2.73 -9.53 -14.08
CA TRP A 124 3.70 -9.17 -13.03
C TRP A 124 4.76 -10.28 -12.86
N GLY A 125 5.75 -10.08 -11.99
CA GLY A 125 6.71 -11.13 -11.61
C GLY A 125 7.27 -10.94 -10.21
N THR A 126 7.85 -12.00 -9.63
CA THR A 126 8.38 -12.01 -8.25
C THR A 126 9.53 -11.04 -8.03
N HIS A 127 10.13 -10.53 -9.10
CA HIS A 127 11.07 -9.40 -9.07
C HIS A 127 10.46 -8.13 -8.48
N PHE A 128 9.13 -8.04 -8.39
CA PHE A 128 8.45 -6.98 -7.66
C PHE A 128 8.88 -6.96 -6.19
N VAL A 129 8.85 -8.13 -5.54
CA VAL A 129 9.20 -8.27 -4.12
C VAL A 129 10.70 -8.06 -3.92
N THR A 130 11.55 -8.69 -4.74
CA THR A 130 13.01 -8.51 -4.63
C THR A 130 13.42 -7.07 -4.88
N GLY A 131 12.85 -6.44 -5.91
CA GLY A 131 13.09 -5.04 -6.23
C GLY A 131 12.76 -4.10 -5.08
N LEU A 132 11.58 -4.26 -4.48
CA LEU A 132 11.13 -3.43 -3.34
C LEU A 132 11.99 -3.63 -2.07
N LEU A 133 12.51 -4.84 -1.85
CA LEU A 133 13.38 -5.15 -0.71
C LEU A 133 14.80 -4.62 -0.89
N GLY A 134 15.30 -4.54 -2.12
CA GLY A 134 16.68 -4.15 -2.43
C GLY A 134 17.15 -2.87 -1.70
N PRO A 135 16.46 -1.72 -1.86
CA PRO A 135 16.83 -0.50 -1.16
C PRO A 135 16.74 -0.60 0.38
N LEU A 136 15.79 -1.38 0.91
CA LEU A 136 15.63 -1.55 2.37
C LEU A 136 16.74 -2.41 2.98
N LEU A 137 17.20 -3.43 2.26
CA LEU A 137 18.25 -4.33 2.73
C LEU A 137 19.65 -3.75 2.54
N THR A 138 19.82 -2.77 1.64
CA THR A 138 21.12 -2.14 1.38
C THR A 138 21.35 -0.82 2.09
N ASP A 139 20.29 -0.06 2.40
CA ASP A 139 20.42 1.25 3.04
C ASP A 139 19.48 1.36 4.27
N PRO A 140 20.03 1.31 5.50
CA PRO A 140 19.27 1.49 6.74
C PRO A 140 18.52 2.83 6.85
N SER A 141 18.96 3.86 6.11
CA SER A 141 18.29 5.17 6.09
C SER A 141 16.98 5.15 5.29
N VAL A 142 16.83 4.21 4.35
CA VAL A 142 15.58 4.02 3.59
C VAL A 142 14.55 3.37 4.51
N LYS A 143 13.37 4.00 4.56
CA LYS A 143 12.22 3.61 5.39
C LYS A 143 11.06 3.09 4.55
N LEU A 144 10.87 3.64 3.35
CA LEU A 144 9.77 3.34 2.44
C LEU A 144 10.30 3.18 1.01
N VAL A 145 9.81 2.17 0.30
CA VAL A 145 10.08 1.94 -1.12
C VAL A 145 8.77 1.84 -1.89
N ARG A 146 8.62 2.64 -2.95
CA ARG A 146 7.46 2.61 -3.86
C ARG A 146 7.81 1.91 -5.17
N GLY A 147 6.94 1.01 -5.63
CA GLY A 147 6.98 0.53 -7.00
C GLY A 147 6.51 1.59 -8.00
N PHE A 148 7.02 1.52 -9.22
CA PHE A 148 6.38 2.13 -10.39
C PHE A 148 6.57 1.22 -11.60
N TYR A 149 5.70 1.38 -12.60
CA TYR A 149 5.61 0.45 -13.73
C TYR A 149 4.82 1.06 -14.88
N ASP A 150 5.03 0.54 -16.07
CA ASP A 150 4.14 0.74 -17.21
C ASP A 150 2.85 -0.04 -17.00
N ARG A 151 1.71 0.59 -17.30
CA ARG A 151 0.40 -0.07 -17.25
C ARG A 151 0.06 -0.63 -18.62
N VAL A 152 -0.30 -1.91 -18.66
CA VAL A 152 -0.78 -2.57 -19.88
C VAL A 152 -2.28 -2.77 -19.72
N LEU A 153 -3.07 -2.30 -20.69
CA LEU A 153 -4.51 -2.55 -20.74
C LEU A 153 -4.76 -3.89 -21.42
N ASP A 154 -5.78 -4.63 -20.95
CA ASP A 154 -6.21 -5.88 -21.59
C ASP A 154 -6.74 -5.68 -23.03
N SER A 155 -6.94 -4.44 -23.47
CA SER A 155 -7.33 -4.09 -24.84
C SER A 155 -6.12 -3.99 -25.77
N GLY A 156 -5.53 -5.14 -26.09
CA GLY A 156 -4.71 -5.37 -27.28
C GLY A 156 -3.31 -4.75 -27.28
N ASN A 157 -2.36 -5.38 -26.58
CA ASN A 157 -0.88 -5.32 -26.74
C ASN A 157 -0.18 -3.97 -26.96
N VAL A 158 -0.89 -2.84 -26.91
CA VAL A 158 -0.33 -1.50 -26.94
C VAL A 158 -0.34 -1.00 -25.50
N PRO A 159 0.83 -0.76 -24.88
CA PRO A 159 0.89 -0.11 -23.58
C PRO A 159 0.13 1.21 -23.66
N SER A 160 -0.87 1.37 -22.80
CA SER A 160 -1.59 2.62 -22.68
C SER A 160 -1.28 3.23 -21.33
N LEU A 161 -0.85 4.48 -21.36
CA LEU A 161 -0.71 5.28 -20.14
C LEU A 161 -2.07 5.64 -19.51
N GLU A 162 -3.20 5.22 -20.12
CA GLU A 162 -4.55 5.39 -19.61
C GLU A 162 -4.87 4.40 -18.46
N GLY A 163 -4.09 4.46 -17.40
CA GLY A 163 -4.32 3.80 -16.12
C GLY A 163 -3.90 4.72 -14.97
N GLY A 164 -4.45 4.53 -13.77
CA GLY A 164 -4.11 5.42 -12.65
C GLY A 164 -4.68 6.84 -12.78
N ARG A 165 -5.89 6.98 -13.35
CA ARG A 165 -6.62 8.27 -13.45
C ARG A 165 -6.57 9.11 -12.18
N VAL A 166 -6.75 8.48 -11.01
CA VAL A 166 -6.68 9.17 -9.72
C VAL A 166 -5.25 9.57 -9.35
N THR A 167 -4.24 8.78 -9.73
CA THR A 167 -2.82 9.16 -9.61
C THR A 167 -2.54 10.44 -10.40
N GLU A 168 -2.94 10.49 -11.67
CA GLU A 168 -2.61 11.58 -12.59
C GLU A 168 -3.47 12.84 -12.39
N LEU A 169 -4.75 12.69 -12.05
CA LEU A 169 -5.69 13.80 -11.95
C LEU A 169 -5.90 14.32 -10.52
N VAL A 170 -5.45 13.58 -9.50
CA VAL A 170 -5.67 13.95 -8.09
C VAL A 170 -4.37 13.95 -7.30
N ALA A 171 -3.73 12.79 -7.14
CA ALA A 171 -2.60 12.68 -6.22
C ALA A 171 -1.36 13.47 -6.70
N ARG A 172 -0.94 13.31 -7.95
CA ARG A 172 0.23 14.04 -8.49
C ARG A 172 0.00 15.55 -8.53
N PRO A 173 -1.15 16.09 -9.00
CA PRO A 173 -1.44 17.52 -8.90
C PRO A 173 -1.46 18.03 -7.46
N TRP A 174 -2.10 17.31 -6.53
CA TRP A 174 -2.14 17.71 -5.12
C TRP A 174 -0.72 17.75 -4.51
N LEU A 175 0.10 16.72 -4.78
CA LEU A 175 1.51 16.69 -4.34
C LEU A 175 2.32 17.83 -4.97
N ALA A 176 2.15 18.13 -6.25
CA ALA A 176 2.85 19.25 -6.90
C ALA A 176 2.54 20.60 -6.24
N LEU A 177 1.30 20.83 -5.82
CA LEU A 177 0.87 22.08 -5.19
C LEU A 177 1.26 22.16 -3.71
N HIS A 178 1.23 21.05 -2.98
CA HIS A 178 1.32 21.06 -1.51
C HIS A 178 2.57 20.38 -0.94
N ARG A 179 3.24 19.53 -1.72
CA ARG A 179 4.42 18.72 -1.35
C ARG A 179 5.38 18.56 -2.55
N PRO A 180 5.92 19.66 -3.11
CA PRO A 180 6.66 19.62 -4.37
C PRO A 180 7.90 18.71 -4.37
N GLN A 181 8.48 18.43 -3.19
CA GLN A 181 9.57 17.45 -3.05
C GLN A 181 9.14 16.02 -3.43
N LEU A 182 7.88 15.66 -3.19
CA LEU A 182 7.30 14.35 -3.48
C LEU A 182 6.79 14.20 -4.91
N SER A 183 6.75 15.28 -5.70
CA SER A 183 6.36 15.24 -7.12
C SER A 183 7.31 14.39 -7.98
N ARG A 184 8.47 14.03 -7.44
CA ARG A 184 9.49 13.19 -8.05
C ARG A 184 9.17 11.70 -7.95
N VAL A 185 8.22 11.31 -7.10
CA VAL A 185 7.74 9.94 -6.97
C VAL A 185 6.82 9.65 -8.16
N VAL A 186 7.17 8.64 -8.97
CA VAL A 186 6.50 8.38 -10.25
C VAL A 186 5.05 7.91 -10.04
N GLN A 187 4.84 6.91 -9.18
CA GLN A 187 3.51 6.41 -8.84
C GLN A 187 3.29 6.46 -7.32
N PRO A 188 2.81 7.60 -6.78
CA PRO A 188 2.63 7.78 -5.33
C PRO A 188 1.56 6.85 -4.72
N LEU A 189 0.69 6.26 -5.56
CA LEU A 189 -0.41 5.38 -5.16
C LEU A 189 -0.21 3.92 -5.61
N ALA A 190 1.02 3.52 -5.98
CA ALA A 190 1.28 2.13 -6.36
C ALA A 190 0.96 1.18 -5.19
N GLY A 191 0.17 0.14 -5.45
CA GLY A 191 -0.22 -0.86 -4.46
C GLY A 191 0.94 -1.78 -4.06
N GLU A 192 2.02 -1.77 -4.83
CA GLU A 192 3.25 -2.51 -4.60
C GLU A 192 4.29 -1.60 -3.93
N TRP A 193 4.54 -1.86 -2.65
CA TRP A 193 5.46 -1.07 -1.84
C TRP A 193 6.00 -1.84 -0.65
N ALA A 194 7.10 -1.37 -0.09
CA ALA A 194 7.69 -1.98 1.10
C ALA A 194 8.07 -0.93 2.14
N ILE A 195 8.01 -1.30 3.41
CA ILE A 195 8.26 -0.41 4.54
C ILE A 195 8.86 -1.19 5.71
N ARG A 196 9.65 -0.51 6.54
CA ARG A 196 10.08 -1.06 7.83
C ARG A 196 8.89 -1.12 8.79
N ARG A 197 8.68 -2.26 9.46
CA ARG A 197 7.64 -2.40 10.49
C ARG A 197 7.72 -1.28 11.50
N SER A 198 8.92 -1.00 12.02
CA SER A 198 9.18 0.01 13.04
C SER A 198 8.71 1.42 12.65
N VAL A 199 8.47 1.66 11.37
CA VAL A 199 7.87 2.90 10.86
C VAL A 199 6.36 2.72 10.73
N PHE A 200 5.90 1.66 10.06
CA PHE A 200 4.46 1.47 9.79
C PHE A 200 3.62 1.33 11.07
N GLU A 201 4.15 0.69 12.11
CA GLU A 201 3.45 0.52 13.39
C GLU A 201 3.21 1.83 14.16
N ASP A 202 3.95 2.89 13.83
CA ASP A 202 3.85 4.22 14.42
C ASP A 202 2.92 5.15 13.60
N LEU A 203 2.44 4.69 12.43
CA LEU A 203 1.60 5.51 11.56
C LEU A 203 0.11 5.33 11.86
N SER A 204 -0.63 6.43 11.72
CA SER A 204 -2.08 6.39 11.60
C SER A 204 -2.46 5.98 10.17
N VAL A 205 -3.35 5.01 10.03
CA VAL A 205 -3.63 4.36 8.75
C VAL A 205 -5.08 4.64 8.31
N PRO A 206 -5.31 5.42 7.23
CA PRO A 206 -6.63 5.52 6.61
C PRO A 206 -7.18 4.15 6.26
N VAL A 207 -8.46 3.89 6.54
CA VAL A 207 -9.02 2.54 6.39
C VAL A 207 -9.26 2.12 4.95
N GLY A 208 -9.45 3.08 4.04
CA GLY A 208 -9.75 2.84 2.63
C GLY A 208 -8.50 2.83 1.73
N TYR A 209 -8.58 3.54 0.61
CA TYR A 209 -7.53 3.67 -0.40
C TYR A 209 -6.49 4.76 -0.09
N GLY A 210 -6.65 5.47 1.03
CA GLY A 210 -5.76 6.54 1.44
C GLY A 210 -4.38 6.10 1.94
N VAL A 211 -4.17 4.80 2.20
CA VAL A 211 -3.00 4.28 2.90
C VAL A 211 -1.68 4.49 2.15
N GLU A 212 -1.67 4.38 0.82
CA GLU A 212 -0.47 4.65 0.03
C GLU A 212 -0.08 6.14 0.07
N LEU A 213 -1.06 7.05 0.01
CA LEU A 213 -0.77 8.48 0.11
C LEU A 213 -0.34 8.86 1.52
N SER A 214 -1.04 8.36 2.55
CA SER A 214 -0.71 8.69 3.95
C SER A 214 0.70 8.25 4.32
N THR A 215 1.08 7.02 3.99
CA THR A 215 2.40 6.49 4.31
C THR A 215 3.51 7.26 3.59
N LEU A 216 3.27 7.72 2.36
CA LEU A 216 4.23 8.56 1.64
C LEU A 216 4.41 9.92 2.33
N LEU A 217 3.31 10.57 2.70
CA LEU A 217 3.31 11.88 3.36
C LEU A 217 3.91 11.81 4.76
N ASP A 218 3.57 10.78 5.53
CA ASP A 218 3.99 10.62 6.92
C ASP A 218 5.48 10.27 7.01
N VAL A 219 5.97 9.39 6.13
CA VAL A 219 7.41 9.08 6.07
C VAL A 219 8.21 10.30 5.62
N HIS A 220 7.73 11.06 4.63
CA HIS A 220 8.39 12.30 4.21
C HIS A 220 8.43 13.35 5.33
N ALA A 221 7.31 13.51 6.05
CA ALA A 221 7.21 14.46 7.15
C ALA A 221 8.08 14.05 8.35
N SER A 222 8.30 12.77 8.60
CA SER A 222 9.08 12.31 9.77
C SER A 222 10.57 12.11 9.48
N PHE A 223 10.93 11.70 8.25
CA PHE A 223 12.29 11.26 7.92
C PHE A 223 12.90 11.97 6.70
N GLY A 224 12.13 12.83 6.02
CA GLY A 224 12.57 13.54 4.84
C GLY A 224 12.57 12.69 3.57
N LEU A 225 12.88 13.34 2.44
CA LEU A 225 12.79 12.73 1.11
C LEU A 225 13.82 11.60 0.90
N ASP A 226 15.00 11.69 1.50
CA ASP A 226 16.06 10.67 1.34
C ASP A 226 15.74 9.34 2.05
N ALA A 227 14.72 9.30 2.91
CA ALA A 227 14.19 8.08 3.51
C ALA A 227 13.26 7.28 2.58
N ILE A 228 12.94 7.84 1.41
CA ILE A 228 12.06 7.24 0.41
C ILE A 228 12.90 6.85 -0.81
N ALA A 229 12.68 5.63 -1.30
CA ALA A 229 13.19 5.16 -2.57
C ALA A 229 12.04 4.71 -3.48
N GLN A 230 12.32 4.55 -4.77
CA GLN A 230 11.39 3.99 -5.73
C GLN A 230 12.10 3.02 -6.68
N VAL A 231 11.35 2.04 -7.17
CA VAL A 231 11.88 0.94 -7.98
C VAL A 231 11.00 0.74 -9.21
N ASP A 232 11.64 0.71 -10.39
CA ASP A 232 11.01 0.31 -11.64
C ASP A 232 10.76 -1.20 -11.61
N LEU A 233 9.48 -1.57 -11.58
CA LEU A 233 9.01 -2.96 -11.55
C LEU A 233 8.69 -3.48 -12.96
N GLY A 234 8.87 -2.67 -14.01
CA GLY A 234 8.57 -3.07 -15.38
C GLY A 234 7.10 -2.87 -15.72
N ARG A 235 6.36 -3.95 -15.98
CA ARG A 235 4.96 -3.89 -16.42
C ARG A 235 4.00 -4.43 -15.38
N ARG A 236 2.81 -3.84 -15.31
CA ARG A 236 1.72 -4.27 -14.43
C ARG A 236 0.37 -4.19 -15.14
N ALA A 237 -0.42 -5.26 -15.04
CA ALA A 237 -1.84 -5.29 -15.39
C ALA A 237 -2.71 -5.72 -14.19
N HIS A 238 -3.92 -5.13 -14.10
CA HIS A 238 -4.88 -5.30 -13.00
C HIS A 238 -6.29 -4.88 -13.46
N ARG A 239 -7.33 -5.16 -12.65
CA ARG A 239 -8.73 -4.91 -13.06
C ARG A 239 -9.09 -3.42 -13.09
N HIS A 240 -9.99 -3.05 -14.00
CA HIS A 240 -10.52 -1.69 -14.10
C HIS A 240 -11.59 -1.38 -13.06
N GLN A 241 -11.51 -0.18 -12.47
CA GLN A 241 -12.56 0.36 -11.59
C GLN A 241 -13.55 1.25 -12.34
N SER A 242 -14.79 1.27 -11.85
CA SER A 242 -15.84 2.16 -12.36
C SER A 242 -15.52 3.63 -12.08
N LEU A 243 -16.07 4.55 -12.88
CA LEU A 243 -15.83 5.99 -12.69
C LEU A 243 -16.35 6.49 -11.34
N HIS A 244 -17.47 5.95 -10.87
CA HIS A 244 -18.06 6.33 -9.57
C HIS A 244 -17.15 5.93 -8.41
N ASP A 245 -16.53 4.75 -8.46
CA ASP A 245 -15.57 4.30 -7.44
C ASP A 245 -14.32 5.19 -7.42
N LEU A 246 -13.87 5.66 -8.58
CA LEU A 246 -12.75 6.59 -8.67
C LEU A 246 -13.04 7.96 -8.06
N ALA A 247 -14.28 8.45 -8.14
CA ALA A 247 -14.67 9.71 -7.50
C ALA A 247 -14.63 9.60 -5.96
N VAL A 248 -15.06 8.45 -5.42
CA VAL A 248 -14.96 8.15 -3.99
C VAL A 248 -13.49 8.11 -3.56
N MET A 249 -12.66 7.36 -4.29
CA MET A 249 -11.22 7.28 -4.04
C MET A 249 -10.52 8.64 -4.11
N ALA A 250 -10.82 9.46 -5.12
CA ALA A 250 -10.30 10.81 -5.24
C ALA A 250 -10.61 11.67 -4.02
N THR A 251 -11.85 11.60 -3.52
CA THR A 251 -12.29 12.40 -2.36
C THR A 251 -11.63 11.92 -1.07
N GLU A 252 -11.45 10.60 -0.92
CA GLU A 252 -10.70 10.02 0.19
C GLU A 252 -9.23 10.52 0.19
N LEU A 253 -8.56 10.47 -0.95
CA LEU A 253 -7.17 10.90 -1.09
C LEU A 253 -6.99 12.39 -0.80
N MET A 254 -7.89 13.24 -1.29
CA MET A 254 -7.85 14.67 -0.96
C MET A 254 -8.07 14.89 0.54
N SER A 255 -8.97 14.13 1.17
CA SER A 255 -9.19 14.18 2.62
C SER A 255 -7.94 13.80 3.42
N VAL A 256 -7.25 12.74 2.99
CA VAL A 256 -5.96 12.30 3.55
C VAL A 256 -4.88 13.37 3.37
N GLY A 257 -4.79 13.95 2.18
CA GLY A 257 -3.86 15.04 1.87
C GLY A 257 -4.09 16.26 2.75
N GLU A 258 -5.33 16.77 2.83
CA GLU A 258 -5.65 17.95 3.65
C GLU A 258 -5.39 17.72 5.14
N ARG A 259 -5.70 16.54 5.67
CA ARG A 259 -5.39 16.18 7.07
C ARG A 259 -3.90 16.26 7.38
N ARG A 260 -3.05 15.96 6.39
CA ARG A 260 -1.58 15.91 6.50
C ARG A 260 -0.90 17.18 6.01
N ARG A 261 -1.65 18.15 5.48
CA ARG A 261 -1.13 19.31 4.74
C ARG A 261 -0.15 20.17 5.53
N GLN A 262 -0.28 20.21 6.85
CA GLN A 262 0.60 21.01 7.73
C GLN A 262 1.80 20.23 8.29
N TRP A 263 1.85 18.91 8.15
CA TRP A 263 2.92 18.08 8.74
C TRP A 263 4.21 18.18 7.93
N THR A 264 5.32 18.50 8.60
CA THR A 264 6.63 18.71 7.97
C THR A 264 7.75 18.13 8.83
N LEU A 265 8.98 18.04 8.30
CA LEU A 265 10.14 17.60 9.08
C LEU A 265 10.41 18.44 10.33
N ALA A 266 10.12 19.74 10.29
CA ALA A 266 10.25 20.64 11.43
C ALA A 266 9.06 20.59 12.40
N SER A 267 7.94 19.98 11.97
CA SER A 267 6.72 19.85 12.75
C SER A 267 6.03 18.54 12.38
N PRO A 268 6.65 17.39 12.73
CA PRO A 268 6.03 16.09 12.53
C PRO A 268 4.81 16.00 13.46
N LYS A 269 3.91 15.07 13.17
CA LYS A 269 2.67 14.89 13.93
C LYS A 269 2.94 14.86 15.45
N VAL A 270 2.44 15.85 16.17
CA VAL A 270 2.40 15.86 17.64
C VAL A 270 1.09 15.20 18.07
N GLY A 271 1.17 14.08 18.80
CA GLY A 271 0.10 13.46 19.61
C GLY A 271 -1.32 13.47 19.03
N VAL A 272 -1.85 12.29 18.65
CA VAL A 272 -3.31 12.11 18.55
C VAL A 272 -3.76 11.32 19.75
N GLU A 273 -3.93 12.01 20.88
CA GLU A 273 -5.12 11.75 21.68
C GLU A 273 -6.27 12.47 20.96
N GLY A 274 -7.12 11.70 20.28
CA GLY A 274 -8.51 12.05 20.06
C GLY A 274 -8.84 13.44 19.51
N SER A 275 -8.01 14.09 18.68
CA SER A 275 -8.46 15.28 17.96
C SER A 275 -9.09 14.85 16.64
N GLY A 276 -10.35 14.42 16.74
CA GLY A 276 -11.29 14.37 15.63
C GLY A 276 -11.42 15.75 15.01
N GLY A 277 -10.49 16.10 14.13
CA GLY A 277 -10.86 16.79 12.92
C GLY A 277 -11.70 15.81 12.11
N THR A 278 -12.97 15.64 12.50
CA THR A 278 -13.99 15.14 11.61
C THR A 278 -14.00 16.12 10.44
N LEU A 279 -13.21 15.83 9.41
CA LEU A 279 -13.78 15.90 8.08
C LEU A 279 -15.08 15.11 8.26
N GLY A 280 -16.20 15.83 8.33
CA GLY A 280 -17.51 15.22 8.55
C GLY A 280 -17.71 14.08 7.54
N THR A 281 -18.76 13.28 7.71
CA THR A 281 -19.13 12.28 6.72
C THR A 281 -19.14 12.92 5.32
N ALA A 282 -18.05 12.70 4.58
CA ALA A 282 -17.94 13.20 3.23
C ALA A 282 -18.83 12.30 2.39
N VAL A 283 -19.65 12.90 1.56
CA VAL A 283 -20.67 12.20 0.80
C VAL A 283 -20.64 12.73 -0.61
N LEU A 284 -20.60 11.82 -1.58
CA LEU A 284 -20.84 12.16 -2.98
C LEU A 284 -22.26 11.78 -3.37
N ARG A 285 -22.92 12.64 -4.13
CA ARG A 285 -24.18 12.32 -4.82
C ARG A 285 -23.88 12.11 -6.29
N LEU A 286 -24.04 10.89 -6.78
CA LEU A 286 -23.77 10.54 -8.17
C LEU A 286 -25.07 10.16 -8.90
N PRO A 287 -25.24 10.54 -10.18
CA PRO A 287 -26.41 10.14 -10.97
C PRO A 287 -26.56 8.62 -11.05
N SER A 288 -27.80 8.16 -11.14
CA SER A 288 -28.20 6.77 -11.37
C SER A 288 -29.01 6.65 -12.67
N ASP A 289 -29.07 5.45 -13.24
CA ASP A 289 -29.70 5.18 -14.55
C ASP A 289 -31.20 5.53 -14.58
N ASP A 290 -31.84 5.58 -13.42
CA ASP A 290 -33.25 5.92 -13.21
C ASP A 290 -33.50 7.42 -12.97
N ARG A 291 -32.52 8.29 -13.28
CA ARG A 291 -32.54 9.74 -12.98
C ARG A 291 -32.68 10.07 -11.49
N THR A 292 -32.32 9.13 -10.61
CA THR A 292 -32.13 9.40 -9.18
C THR A 292 -30.64 9.65 -8.87
N TRP A 293 -30.29 9.82 -7.59
CA TRP A 293 -28.91 9.94 -7.14
C TRP A 293 -28.59 8.91 -6.05
N LYS A 294 -27.39 8.35 -6.11
CA LYS A 294 -26.82 7.50 -5.05
C LYS A 294 -25.96 8.35 -4.13
N VAL A 295 -26.16 8.16 -2.83
CA VAL A 295 -25.38 8.79 -1.75
C VAL A 295 -24.26 7.82 -1.40
N LEU A 296 -23.02 8.18 -1.73
CA LEU A 296 -21.84 7.36 -1.45
C LEU A 296 -21.06 7.98 -0.27
N PRO A 297 -20.99 7.31 0.89
CA PRO A 297 -20.14 7.76 1.99
C PRO A 297 -18.67 7.58 1.62
N ILE A 298 -17.84 8.56 1.99
CA ILE A 298 -16.40 8.51 1.80
C ILE A 298 -15.75 8.05 3.11
N PRO A 299 -14.95 6.97 3.09
CA PRO A 299 -14.28 6.46 4.28
C PRO A 299 -13.11 7.37 4.66
N VAL A 300 -13.36 8.37 5.50
CA VAL A 300 -12.33 9.34 5.96
C VAL A 300 -11.68 8.96 7.28
N ASP A 301 -12.10 7.84 7.86
CA ASP A 301 -11.62 7.31 9.13
C ASP A 301 -10.18 6.78 9.04
N GLU A 302 -9.46 6.85 10.16
CA GLU A 302 -8.13 6.24 10.30
C GLU A 302 -8.08 5.33 11.53
N ARG A 303 -7.29 4.28 11.42
CA ARG A 303 -6.80 3.50 12.55
C ARG A 303 -5.62 4.24 13.22
N PRO A 304 -5.51 4.21 14.55
CA PRO A 304 -4.36 4.80 15.25
C PRO A 304 -3.08 4.05 14.96
N ALA A 305 -1.94 4.60 15.38
CA ALA A 305 -0.68 3.88 15.42
C ALA A 305 -0.85 2.57 16.21
N ALA A 306 -0.43 1.44 15.62
CA ALA A 306 -0.58 0.13 16.25
C ALA A 306 0.17 0.05 17.58
N ILE A 307 1.32 0.72 17.72
CA ILE A 307 2.08 0.77 18.98
C ILE A 307 1.34 1.41 20.14
N GLY A 308 0.34 2.25 19.86
CA GLY A 308 -0.50 2.89 20.88
C GLY A 308 -1.73 2.05 21.25
N VAL A 309 -1.94 0.91 20.60
CA VAL A 309 -3.09 0.04 20.83
C VAL A 309 -2.75 -0.98 21.93
N GLU A 310 -3.63 -1.07 22.93
CA GLU A 310 -3.51 -2.06 24.00
C GLU A 310 -3.38 -3.48 23.43
N GLY A 311 -2.43 -4.25 23.96
CA GLY A 311 -2.12 -5.61 23.51
C GLY A 311 -1.31 -5.70 22.21
N TYR A 312 -0.81 -4.59 21.67
CA TYR A 312 0.21 -4.62 20.62
C TYR A 312 1.59 -4.91 21.22
N PHE A 313 2.29 -5.89 20.66
CA PHE A 313 3.66 -6.22 21.06
C PHE A 313 4.59 -5.91 19.90
N ARG A 314 5.66 -5.17 20.17
CA ARG A 314 6.77 -5.05 19.22
C ARG A 314 7.40 -6.43 19.06
N ALA A 315 7.63 -6.81 17.80
CA ALA A 315 8.41 -7.99 17.46
C ALA A 315 9.84 -7.86 18.01
#